data_AF-A0A0M2SUS4-F1
#
_entry.id   AF-A0A0M2SUS4-F1
#
_cell.length_a   1.000
_cell.length_b   1.000
_cell.length_c   1.000
_cell.angle_alpha   90.00
_cell.angle_beta   90.00
_cell.angle_gamma   90.00
#
_symmetry.space_group_name_H-M   'P 1'
#
loop_
_entity.id
_entity.type
_entity.pdbx_description
1 polymer ?
#
loop_
_entity_poly.entity_id
_entity_poly.type
_entity_poly.pdbx_seq_one_letter_code
_entity_poly.pdbx_strand_id
1 'polypeptide(L)'
;MHCLCEVLDPAKYALEKPVAILEDKEALLSLFGIPSDFWLNMFQFDNRLLTVCFESNDLDYLRIIVVYDYPYFCSDKEIKEAIIFHELGHILHPVLEKEINHQAEISCDQNAVIHGHENGVKKVLAMLSRTARTINSPLLLEAAELRTKALNTEAC
;
A
#
# COMPACT_ATOMS: atom_id res chain seq x y z
N MET A 1 -6.88 -11.51 -16.14
CA MET A 1 -7.51 -10.40 -16.90
C MET A 1 -7.45 -9.18 -16.00
N HIS A 2 -6.67 -8.17 -16.34
CA HIS A 2 -6.59 -6.94 -15.55
C HIS A 2 -7.90 -6.16 -15.70
N CYS A 3 -8.50 -5.76 -14.59
CA CYS A 3 -9.71 -4.94 -14.60
C CYS A 3 -9.33 -3.52 -14.19
N LEU A 4 -9.65 -2.52 -15.03
CA LEU A 4 -9.60 -1.12 -14.61
C LEU A 4 -10.77 -0.86 -13.65
N CYS A 5 -10.46 -0.64 -12.38
CA CYS A 5 -11.45 -0.56 -11.32
C CYS A 5 -11.82 0.89 -10.97
N GLU A 6 -10.82 1.78 -10.95
CA GLU A 6 -10.99 3.18 -10.58
C GLU A 6 -9.95 4.04 -11.30
N VAL A 7 -10.31 5.29 -11.57
CA VAL A 7 -9.36 6.33 -11.97
C VAL A 7 -9.42 7.42 -10.92
N LEU A 8 -8.29 7.67 -10.27
CA LEU A 8 -8.19 8.68 -9.22
C LEU A 8 -8.30 10.08 -9.81
N ASP A 9 -9.17 10.89 -9.22
CA ASP A 9 -9.35 12.30 -9.59
C ASP A 9 -8.08 13.10 -9.26
N PRO A 10 -7.38 13.67 -10.25
CA PRO A 10 -6.16 14.43 -10.02
C PRO A 10 -6.36 15.60 -9.05
N ALA A 11 -7.54 16.23 -9.05
CA ALA A 11 -7.82 17.37 -8.16
C ALA A 11 -7.93 16.94 -6.70
N LYS A 12 -8.55 15.78 -6.43
CA LYS A 12 -8.69 15.23 -5.06
C LYS A 12 -7.34 14.84 -4.48
N TYR A 13 -6.45 14.27 -5.29
CA TYR A 13 -5.18 13.70 -4.85
C TYR A 13 -3.97 14.61 -5.10
N ALA A 14 -4.19 15.85 -5.55
CA ALA A 14 -3.14 16.82 -5.89
C ALA A 14 -2.10 16.27 -6.90
N LEU A 15 -2.58 15.59 -7.95
CA LEU A 15 -1.76 14.96 -8.99
C LEU A 15 -1.78 15.78 -10.28
N GLU A 16 -0.68 15.75 -11.03
CA GLU A 16 -0.59 16.40 -12.35
C GLU A 16 -1.35 15.64 -13.44
N LYS A 17 -1.52 14.33 -13.26
CA LYS A 17 -2.21 13.41 -14.18
C LYS A 17 -2.96 12.33 -13.38
N PRO A 18 -3.98 11.68 -13.97
CA PRO A 18 -4.72 10.61 -13.31
C PRO A 18 -3.85 9.42 -12.95
N VAL A 19 -4.26 8.69 -11.91
CA VAL A 19 -3.67 7.39 -11.52
C VAL A 19 -4.76 6.33 -11.63
N ALA A 20 -4.46 5.23 -12.30
CA ALA A 20 -5.40 4.12 -12.43
C ALA A 20 -5.25 3.13 -11.26
N ILE A 21 -6.36 2.56 -10.79
CA ILE A 21 -6.37 1.38 -9.93
C ILE A 21 -6.81 0.18 -10.76
N LEU A 22 -5.96 -0.84 -10.81
CA LEU A 22 -6.24 -2.12 -11.46
C LEU A 22 -6.39 -3.23 -10.41
N GLU A 23 -7.29 -4.17 -10.66
CA GLU A 23 -7.29 -5.45 -9.95
C GLU A 23 -6.48 -6.49 -10.74
N ASP A 24 -5.50 -7.09 -10.06
CA ASP A 24 -4.76 -8.24 -10.59
C ASP A 24 -4.17 -9.14 -9.49
N LYS A 25 -4.92 -10.21 -9.19
CA LYS A 25 -4.56 -11.22 -8.19
C LYS A 25 -3.28 -11.96 -8.57
N GLU A 26 -3.17 -12.40 -9.82
CA GLU A 26 -2.07 -13.27 -10.26
C GLU A 26 -0.74 -12.52 -10.27
N ALA A 27 -0.72 -11.27 -10.75
CA ALA A 27 0.49 -10.47 -10.71
C ALA A 27 0.96 -10.21 -9.29
N LEU A 28 0.04 -9.90 -8.36
CA LEU A 28 0.41 -9.66 -6.96
C LEU A 28 0.90 -10.94 -6.27
N LEU A 29 0.22 -12.07 -6.44
CA LEU A 29 0.72 -13.35 -5.92
C LEU A 29 2.13 -13.64 -6.43
N SER A 30 2.35 -13.48 -7.74
CA SER A 30 3.66 -13.69 -8.34
C SER A 30 4.72 -12.73 -7.79
N LEU A 31 4.39 -11.43 -7.67
CA LEU A 31 5.31 -10.39 -7.19
C LEU A 31 5.73 -10.62 -5.74
N PHE A 32 4.79 -11.00 -4.89
CA PHE A 32 5.03 -11.27 -3.48
C PHE A 32 5.53 -12.71 -3.21
N GLY A 33 5.72 -13.53 -4.25
CA GLY A 33 6.21 -14.91 -4.12
C GLY A 33 5.22 -15.85 -3.42
N ILE A 34 3.93 -15.57 -3.52
CA ILE A 34 2.85 -16.32 -2.86
C ILE A 34 2.29 -17.33 -3.87
N PRO A 35 2.37 -18.65 -3.61
CA PRO A 35 2.02 -19.65 -4.63
C PRO A 35 0.54 -19.67 -5.02
N SER A 36 -0.35 -19.31 -4.09
CA SER A 36 -1.80 -19.31 -4.32
C SER A 36 -2.56 -18.63 -3.17
N ASP A 37 -3.81 -18.25 -3.44
CA ASP A 37 -4.80 -17.71 -2.49
C ASP A 37 -4.97 -18.57 -1.24
N PHE A 38 -4.74 -19.89 -1.35
CA PHE A 38 -4.82 -20.81 -0.22
C PHE A 38 -3.92 -20.37 0.93
N TRP A 39 -2.71 -19.90 0.63
CA TRP A 39 -1.75 -19.45 1.64
C TRP A 39 -2.21 -18.16 2.31
N LEU A 40 -2.79 -17.23 1.54
CA LEU A 40 -3.40 -16.01 2.10
C LEU A 40 -4.50 -16.36 3.10
N ASN A 41 -5.40 -17.28 2.72
CA ASN A 41 -6.49 -17.71 3.58
C ASN A 41 -5.99 -18.46 4.83
N MET A 42 -5.03 -19.36 4.67
CA MET A 42 -4.48 -20.15 5.77
C MET A 42 -3.80 -19.29 6.83
N PHE A 43 -3.09 -18.24 6.41
CA PHE A 43 -2.43 -17.29 7.31
C PHE A 43 -3.31 -16.10 7.71
N GLN A 44 -4.58 -16.09 7.30
CA GLN A 44 -5.49 -14.95 7.51
C GLN A 44 -4.84 -13.62 7.08
N PHE A 45 -4.11 -13.65 5.97
CA PHE A 45 -3.42 -12.52 5.41
C PHE A 45 -4.45 -11.51 4.89
N ASP A 46 -4.36 -10.27 5.35
CA ASP A 46 -5.23 -9.23 4.82
C ASP A 46 -4.70 -8.76 3.46
N ASN A 47 -5.35 -9.20 2.39
CA ASN A 47 -4.86 -8.99 1.02
C ASN A 47 -4.88 -7.52 0.56
N ARG A 48 -5.42 -6.59 1.36
CA ARG A 48 -5.27 -5.14 1.10
C ARG A 48 -3.81 -4.69 1.23
N LEU A 49 -3.00 -5.41 2.01
CA LEU A 49 -1.56 -5.21 2.10
C LEU A 49 -0.82 -5.65 0.82
N LEU A 50 -1.49 -6.38 -0.08
CA LEU A 50 -0.99 -6.67 -1.43
C LEU A 50 -1.44 -5.53 -2.35
N THR A 51 -0.82 -4.38 -2.18
CA THR A 51 -1.00 -3.22 -3.04
C THR A 51 0.38 -2.72 -3.46
N VAL A 52 0.53 -2.33 -4.71
CA VAL A 52 1.78 -1.77 -5.24
C VAL A 52 1.50 -0.68 -6.28
N CYS A 53 2.40 0.29 -6.38
CA CYS A 53 2.32 1.40 -7.33
C CYS A 53 3.45 1.30 -8.37
N PHE A 54 3.08 1.31 -9.65
CA PHE A 54 4.03 1.25 -10.77
C PHE A 54 4.01 2.52 -11.61
N GLU A 55 5.14 2.80 -12.27
CA GLU A 55 5.16 3.75 -13.38
C GLU A 55 4.24 3.26 -14.51
N SER A 56 3.44 4.16 -15.07
CA SER A 56 2.61 3.85 -16.23
C SER A 56 3.44 3.94 -17.51
N ASN A 57 3.32 2.94 -18.40
CA ASN A 57 3.79 3.04 -19.78
C ASN A 57 2.78 3.77 -20.70
N ASP A 58 1.56 3.98 -20.21
CA ASP A 58 0.54 4.78 -20.88
C ASP A 58 0.71 6.26 -20.51
N LEU A 59 0.78 7.13 -21.51
CA LEU A 59 0.99 8.57 -21.36
C LEU A 59 -0.18 9.29 -20.70
N ASP A 60 -1.37 8.68 -20.69
CA ASP A 60 -2.59 9.23 -20.10
C ASP A 60 -2.62 9.08 -18.57
N TYR A 61 -1.81 8.19 -18.00
CA TYR A 61 -1.73 7.94 -16.57
C TYR A 61 -0.35 8.26 -16.00
N LEU A 62 -0.30 8.81 -14.79
CA LEU A 62 0.95 9.05 -14.07
C LEU A 62 1.54 7.76 -13.51
N ARG A 63 0.68 6.98 -12.86
CA ARG A 63 0.98 5.73 -12.18
C ARG A 63 -0.18 4.77 -12.32
N ILE A 64 0.09 3.51 -12.01
CA ILE A 64 -0.88 2.45 -11.89
C ILE A 64 -0.73 1.82 -10.51
N ILE A 65 -1.77 1.88 -9.69
CA ILE A 65 -1.87 1.12 -8.43
C ILE A 65 -2.52 -0.21 -8.76
N VAL A 66 -1.91 -1.31 -8.33
CA VAL A 66 -2.43 -2.66 -8.51
C VAL A 66 -2.85 -3.20 -7.16
N VAL A 67 -4.10 -3.63 -7.04
CA VAL A 67 -4.70 -4.21 -5.82
C VAL A 67 -5.13 -5.65 -6.05
N TYR A 68 -5.20 -6.43 -4.97
CA TYR A 68 -5.54 -7.85 -5.04
C TYR A 68 -7.03 -8.10 -5.28
N ASP A 69 -7.88 -7.53 -4.43
CA ASP A 69 -9.34 -7.68 -4.51
C ASP A 69 -9.94 -6.30 -4.30
N TYR A 70 -10.36 -5.66 -5.39
CA TYR A 70 -10.83 -4.29 -5.38
C TYR A 70 -12.11 -4.09 -4.54
N PRO A 71 -13.12 -4.99 -4.58
CA PRO A 71 -14.25 -4.94 -3.66
C PRO A 71 -13.83 -4.95 -2.19
N TYR A 72 -12.91 -5.84 -1.79
CA TYR A 72 -12.43 -5.88 -0.41
C TYR A 72 -11.53 -4.69 -0.06
N PHE A 73 -10.71 -4.22 -1.00
CA PHE A 73 -9.94 -2.97 -0.89
C PHE A 73 -10.84 -1.77 -0.58
N CYS A 74 -12.02 -1.70 -1.20
CA CYS A 74 -12.99 -0.64 -0.97
C CYS A 74 -13.83 -0.81 0.31
N SER A 75 -13.72 -1.92 1.03
CA SER A 75 -14.61 -2.25 2.16
C SER A 75 -14.40 -1.39 3.41
N ASP A 76 -13.22 -0.80 3.59
CA ASP A 76 -12.93 0.17 4.65
C ASP A 76 -12.30 1.42 4.02
N LYS A 77 -13.05 2.52 4.02
CA LYS A 77 -12.63 3.78 3.39
C LYS A 77 -11.38 4.38 4.04
N GLU A 78 -11.19 4.23 5.36
CA GLU A 78 -10.01 4.77 6.02
C GLU A 78 -8.76 4.00 5.60
N ILE A 79 -8.85 2.67 5.51
CA ILE A 79 -7.76 1.82 5.03
C ILE A 79 -7.47 2.10 3.55
N LYS A 80 -8.50 2.17 2.71
CA LYS A 80 -8.37 2.47 1.28
C LYS A 80 -7.59 3.77 1.05
N GLU A 81 -8.05 4.87 1.64
CA GLU A 81 -7.43 6.17 1.42
C GLU A 81 -6.02 6.23 2.02
N ALA A 82 -5.78 5.60 3.17
CA ALA A 82 -4.44 5.51 3.74
C ALA A 82 -3.47 4.77 2.82
N ILE A 83 -3.89 3.64 2.23
CA ILE A 83 -3.07 2.90 1.26
C ILE A 83 -2.85 3.75 0.01
N ILE A 84 -3.89 4.37 -0.56
CA ILE A 84 -3.73 5.21 -1.76
C ILE A 84 -2.72 6.34 -1.53
N PHE A 85 -2.86 7.11 -0.45
CA PHE A 85 -1.90 8.18 -0.17
C PHE A 85 -0.51 7.64 0.18
N HIS A 86 -0.39 6.48 0.82
CA HIS A 86 0.91 5.82 1.01
C HIS A 86 1.56 5.51 -0.34
N GLU A 87 0.85 4.86 -1.26
CA GLU A 87 1.35 4.51 -2.59
C GLU A 87 1.71 5.74 -3.44
N LEU A 88 0.95 6.82 -3.32
CA LEU A 88 1.28 8.10 -3.96
C LEU A 88 2.51 8.75 -3.31
N GLY A 89 2.79 8.47 -2.05
CA GLY A 89 4.01 8.90 -1.35
C GLY A 89 5.29 8.40 -2.02
N HIS A 90 5.27 7.22 -2.64
CA HIS A 90 6.40 6.70 -3.41
C HIS A 90 6.74 7.52 -4.66
N ILE A 91 5.85 8.39 -5.13
CA ILE A 91 6.15 9.37 -6.19
C ILE A 91 7.10 10.45 -5.65
N LEU A 92 6.88 10.90 -4.40
CA LEU A 92 7.66 11.95 -3.74
C LEU A 92 8.96 11.41 -3.12
N HIS A 93 8.94 10.15 -2.70
CA HIS A 93 10.05 9.47 -2.02
C HIS A 93 10.44 8.19 -2.77
N PRO A 94 10.94 8.30 -4.02
CA PRO A 94 11.30 7.14 -4.81
C PRO A 94 12.47 6.38 -4.19
N VAL A 95 12.38 5.05 -4.19
CA VAL A 95 13.42 4.14 -3.71
C VAL A 95 13.97 3.36 -4.91
N LEU A 96 15.29 3.13 -4.93
CA LEU A 96 15.91 2.35 -5.99
C LEU A 96 15.52 0.88 -5.89
N GLU A 97 15.47 0.21 -7.04
CA GLU A 97 15.16 -1.21 -7.12
C GLU A 97 16.12 -2.03 -6.23
N LYS A 98 15.57 -2.86 -5.33
CA LYS A 98 16.28 -3.71 -4.34
C LYS A 98 16.82 -3.00 -3.10
N GLU A 99 16.54 -1.72 -2.91
CA GLU A 99 16.85 -1.03 -1.67
C GLU A 99 15.68 -1.16 -0.67
N ILE A 100 15.98 -1.62 0.55
CA ILE A 100 15.03 -1.55 1.67
C ILE A 100 15.29 -0.21 2.37
N ASN A 101 14.40 0.76 2.15
CA ASN A 101 14.54 2.09 2.73
C ASN A 101 13.39 2.40 3.69
N HIS A 102 13.58 2.08 4.97
CA HIS A 102 12.58 2.33 6.01
C HIS A 102 12.19 3.80 6.16
N GLN A 103 13.10 4.73 5.85
CA GLN A 103 12.79 6.15 5.93
C GLN A 103 11.83 6.58 4.81
N ALA A 104 11.97 6.01 3.62
CA ALA A 104 11.02 6.24 2.53
C ALA A 104 9.62 5.71 2.90
N GLU A 105 9.52 4.50 3.46
CA GLU A 105 8.26 3.94 3.95
C GLU A 105 7.59 4.82 5.01
N ILE A 106 8.37 5.35 5.96
CA ILE A 106 7.89 6.31 6.97
C ILE A 106 7.38 7.58 6.28
N SER A 107 8.11 8.10 5.29
CA SER A 107 7.71 9.30 4.56
C SER A 107 6.43 9.08 3.74
N CYS A 108 6.22 7.87 3.22
CA CYS A 108 4.99 7.47 2.54
C CYS A 108 3.80 7.39 3.52
N ASP A 109 3.99 6.84 4.72
CA ASP A 109 2.99 6.89 5.78
C ASP A 109 2.65 8.33 6.19
N GLN A 110 3.66 9.19 6.31
CA GLN A 110 3.47 10.61 6.61
C GLN A 110 2.67 11.32 5.52
N ASN A 111 2.86 10.96 4.25
CA ASN A 111 2.05 11.51 3.18
C ASN A 111 0.55 11.23 3.42
N ALA A 112 0.19 10.00 3.82
CA ALA A 112 -1.18 9.69 4.19
C ALA A 112 -1.67 10.45 5.44
N VAL A 113 -0.81 10.63 6.45
CA VAL A 113 -1.14 11.39 7.67
C VAL A 113 -1.41 12.86 7.38
N ILE A 114 -0.57 13.51 6.59
CA ILE A 114 -0.71 14.93 6.18
C ILE A 114 -2.05 15.16 5.46
N HIS A 115 -2.53 14.16 4.73
CA HIS A 115 -3.82 14.19 4.04
C HIS A 115 -5.01 13.74 4.92
N GLY A 116 -4.82 13.60 6.24
CA GLY A 116 -5.88 13.34 7.21
C GLY A 116 -6.23 11.87 7.41
N HIS A 117 -5.37 10.93 6.99
CA HIS A 117 -5.63 9.49 7.03
C HIS A 117 -4.85 8.72 8.13
N GLU A 118 -4.46 9.41 9.21
CA GLU A 118 -3.68 8.84 10.33
C GLU A 118 -4.31 7.55 10.91
N ASN A 119 -5.63 7.53 11.14
CA ASN A 119 -6.32 6.33 11.65
C ASN A 119 -6.24 5.15 10.68
N GLY A 120 -6.34 5.42 9.38
CA GLY A 120 -6.17 4.41 8.34
C GLY A 120 -4.76 3.83 8.34
N VAL A 121 -3.74 4.69 8.46
CA VAL A 121 -2.33 4.26 8.59
C VAL A 121 -2.14 3.38 9.82
N LYS A 122 -2.69 3.76 10.98
CA LYS A 122 -2.63 2.94 12.21
C LYS A 122 -3.24 1.54 11.99
N LYS A 123 -4.39 1.46 11.30
CA LYS A 123 -5.03 0.18 10.95
C LYS A 123 -4.12 -0.66 10.04
N VAL A 124 -3.57 -0.06 8.98
CA VAL A 124 -2.66 -0.72 8.04
C VAL A 124 -1.41 -1.27 8.76
N LEU A 125 -0.76 -0.47 9.60
CA LEU A 125 0.41 -0.91 10.36
C LEU A 125 0.09 -2.03 11.36
N ALA A 126 -1.09 -1.99 11.99
CA ALA A 126 -1.56 -3.07 12.84
C ALA A 126 -1.81 -4.37 12.04
N MET A 127 -2.35 -4.26 10.82
CA MET A 127 -2.51 -5.39 9.90
C MET A 127 -1.15 -5.96 9.48
N LEU A 128 -0.18 -5.10 9.17
CA LEU A 128 1.19 -5.48 8.81
C LEU A 128 1.89 -6.20 9.95
N SER A 129 1.83 -5.65 11.17
CA SER A 129 2.37 -6.27 12.38
C SER A 129 1.76 -7.64 12.66
N ARG A 130 0.43 -7.77 12.50
CA ARG A 130 -0.26 -9.06 12.67
C ARG A 130 0.22 -10.08 11.65
N THR A 131 0.28 -9.67 10.39
CA THR A 131 0.75 -10.51 9.29
C THR A 131 2.18 -10.99 9.53
N ALA A 132 3.09 -10.07 9.90
CA ALA A 132 4.47 -10.37 10.23
C ALA A 132 4.60 -11.44 11.33
N ARG A 133 3.78 -11.34 12.39
CA ARG A 133 3.73 -12.34 13.46
C ARG A 133 3.20 -13.68 12.98
N THR A 134 2.14 -13.69 12.16
CA THR A 134 1.55 -14.93 11.65
C THR A 134 2.51 -15.72 10.77
N ILE A 135 3.23 -15.04 9.88
CA ILE A 135 4.23 -15.68 9.00
C ILE A 135 5.61 -15.81 9.65
N ASN A 136 5.73 -15.42 10.92
CA ASN A 136 6.98 -15.40 11.69
C ASN A 136 8.13 -14.73 10.93
N SER A 137 7.90 -13.52 10.42
CA SER A 137 8.89 -12.70 9.71
C SER A 137 9.41 -11.57 10.60
N PRO A 138 10.62 -11.72 11.17
CA PRO A 138 11.23 -10.67 12.02
C PRO A 138 11.45 -9.37 11.26
N LEU A 139 11.84 -9.45 9.99
CA LEU A 139 12.10 -8.27 9.16
C LEU A 139 10.83 -7.45 8.89
N LEU A 140 9.70 -8.13 8.61
CA LEU A 140 8.43 -7.44 8.41
C LEU A 140 7.91 -6.84 9.72
N LEU A 141 8.15 -7.52 10.84
CA LEU A 141 7.75 -7.02 12.16
C LEU A 141 8.56 -5.78 12.54
N GLU A 142 9.88 -5.81 12.35
CA GLU A 142 10.75 -4.66 12.58
C GLU A 142 10.33 -3.45 11.74
N ALA A 143 10.06 -3.65 10.44
CA ALA A 143 9.58 -2.58 9.56
C ALA A 143 8.26 -1.97 10.07
N ALA A 144 7.30 -2.80 10.49
CA ALA A 144 6.03 -2.33 11.03
C ALA A 144 6.19 -1.56 12.35
N GLU A 145 7.07 -2.03 13.25
CA GLU A 145 7.32 -1.41 14.54
C GLU A 145 8.05 -0.07 14.39
N LEU A 146 9.02 0.04 13.49
CA LEU A 146 9.71 1.29 13.16
C LEU A 146 8.73 2.35 12.64
N ARG A 147 7.90 1.99 11.67
CA ARG A 147 6.86 2.88 11.11
C ARG A 147 5.83 3.30 12.16
N THR A 148 5.39 2.36 13.00
CA THR A 148 4.47 2.64 14.12
C THR A 148 5.08 3.61 15.13
N LYS A 149 6.36 3.45 15.46
CA LYS A 149 7.07 4.35 16.37
C LYS A 149 7.18 5.75 15.79
N ALA A 150 7.54 5.88 14.52
CA ALA A 150 7.63 7.17 13.84
C ALA A 150 6.29 7.93 13.92
N LEU A 151 5.19 7.25 13.64
CA LEU A 151 3.84 7.82 13.72
C LEU A 151 3.49 8.37 15.10
N ASN A 152 3.92 7.71 16.17
CA ASN A 152 3.64 8.15 17.54
C ASN A 152 4.58 9.27 18.03
N THR A 153 5.70 9.51 17.37
CA THR A 153 6.70 10.49 17.80
C THR A 153 6.41 11.89 17.22
N GLU A 154 5.70 11.97 16.09
CA GLU A 154 5.31 13.23 15.45
C GLU A 154 4.00 13.83 15.98
N ALA A 155 3.33 13.14 16.90
CA ALA A 155 2.11 13.61 17.56
C ALA A 155 2.38 14.51 18.80
N CYS A 156 3.59 15.04 18.95
CA CYS A 156 4.04 15.86 20.10
C CYS A 156 4.50 17.26 19.67
#